data_AF-U2F0S3-F1
#
_entry.id   AF-U2F0S3-F1
#
_cell.length_a   1.000
_cell.length_b   1.000
_cell.length_c   1.000
_cell.angle_alpha   90.00
_cell.angle_beta   90.00
_cell.angle_gamma   90.00
#
_symmetry.space_group_name_H-M   'P 1'
#
loop_
_entity.id
_entity.type
_entity.pdbx_description
1 polymer ?
#
loop_
_entity_poly.entity_id
_entity_poly.type
_entity_poly.pdbx_seq_one_letter_code
_entity_poly.pdbx_strand_id
1 'polypeptide(L)'
;MNAYTPKYDDMSEEDFYLGFMLIVKERNHSLFKAIKEGETSKQTDDALDVALNFYDTSLQLAREINELEDKIRRLNFKLSSNALQRKKG
;
A
#
# COMPACT_ATOMS: atom_id res chain seq x y z
N MET A 1 14.72 -3.39 -18.47
CA MET A 1 13.90 -4.04 -17.43
C MET A 1 12.79 -3.07 -17.07
N ASN A 2 11.53 -3.44 -17.28
CA ASN A 2 10.42 -2.65 -16.73
C ASN A 2 10.54 -2.74 -15.20
N ALA A 3 10.66 -1.61 -14.52
CA ALA A 3 10.63 -1.59 -13.07
C ALA A 3 9.32 -2.25 -12.64
N TYR A 4 9.42 -3.29 -11.82
CA TYR A 4 8.25 -3.85 -11.17
C TYR A 4 7.75 -2.78 -10.20
N THR A 5 6.76 -2.00 -10.61
CA THR A 5 6.03 -1.12 -9.70
C THR A 5 5.12 -2.03 -8.89
N PRO A 6 5.38 -2.22 -7.59
CA PRO A 6 4.51 -3.06 -6.78
C PRO A 6 3.15 -2.38 -6.73
N LYS A 7 2.10 -3.16 -7.04
CA LYS A 7 0.72 -2.70 -6.90
C LYS A 7 0.34 -2.84 -5.43
N TYR A 8 0.65 -1.82 -4.66
CA TYR A 8 0.29 -1.80 -3.25
C TYR A 8 -1.22 -1.68 -3.09
N ASP A 9 -1.89 -1.06 -4.06
CA ASP A 9 -3.33 -0.82 -4.18
C ASP A 9 -4.18 -2.08 -3.88
N ASP A 10 -3.67 -3.25 -4.25
CA ASP A 10 -4.36 -4.54 -4.19
C ASP A 10 -4.06 -5.34 -2.90
N MET A 11 -3.12 -4.88 -2.07
CA MET A 11 -2.66 -5.61 -0.87
C MET A 11 -3.40 -5.09 0.37
N SER A 12 -3.99 -5.97 1.15
CA SER A 12 -4.70 -5.62 2.39
C SER A 12 -3.78 -5.57 3.60
N GLU A 13 -4.26 -5.00 4.71
CA GLU A 13 -3.59 -5.09 6.02
C GLU A 13 -3.32 -6.55 6.42
N GLU A 14 -4.27 -7.45 6.14
CA GLU A 14 -4.12 -8.89 6.43
C GLU A 14 -3.00 -9.52 5.58
N ASP A 15 -2.89 -9.16 4.30
CA ASP A 15 -1.79 -9.62 3.44
C ASP A 15 -0.42 -9.14 3.96
N PHE A 16 -0.36 -7.89 4.43
CA PHE A 16 0.83 -7.33 5.06
C PHE A 16 1.17 -8.08 6.35
N TYR A 17 0.19 -8.31 7.22
CA TYR A 17 0.37 -9.06 8.45
C TYR A 17 0.87 -10.49 8.17
N LEU A 18 0.29 -11.17 7.18
CA LEU A 18 0.71 -12.51 6.77
C LEU A 18 2.16 -12.50 6.27
N GLY A 19 2.52 -11.53 5.43
CA GLY A 19 3.88 -11.33 4.93
C GLY A 19 4.89 -11.07 6.05
N PHE A 20 4.54 -10.21 7.00
CA PHE A 20 5.32 -9.98 8.21
C PHE A 20 5.53 -11.27 9.00
N MET A 21 4.47 -12.03 9.26
CA MET A 21 4.56 -13.30 9.99
C MET A 21 5.44 -14.34 9.29
N LEU A 22 5.45 -14.37 7.95
CA LEU A 22 6.36 -15.24 7.18
C LEU A 22 7.83 -14.84 7.37
N ILE A 23 8.14 -13.54 7.30
CA ILE A 23 9.49 -13.02 7.53
C ILE A 23 9.94 -13.31 8.95
N VAL A 24 9.08 -13.05 9.95
CA VAL A 24 9.39 -13.31 11.36
C VAL A 24 9.59 -14.81 11.60
N LYS A 25 8.78 -15.68 11.01
CA LYS A 25 8.96 -17.13 11.08
C LYS A 25 10.34 -17.59 10.58
N GLU A 26 10.81 -16.99 9.50
CA GLU A 26 12.11 -17.33 8.88
C GLU A 26 13.30 -16.72 9.63
N ARG A 27 13.16 -15.48 10.11
CA ARG A 27 14.27 -14.69 10.67
C ARG A 27 14.36 -14.73 12.19
N ASN A 28 13.25 -14.93 12.90
CA ASN A 28 13.17 -14.88 14.36
C ASN A 28 12.07 -15.81 14.90
N HIS A 29 12.41 -17.10 15.01
CA HIS A 29 11.46 -18.14 15.42
C HIS A 29 10.89 -17.93 16.84
N SER A 30 11.68 -17.36 17.76
CA SER A 30 11.23 -17.03 19.12
C SER A 30 10.15 -15.95 19.12
N LEU A 31 10.32 -14.91 18.32
CA LEU A 31 9.32 -13.85 18.19
C LEU A 31 8.05 -14.38 17.51
N PHE A 32 8.21 -15.19 16.45
CA PHE A 32 7.07 -15.83 15.80
C PHE A 32 6.23 -16.64 16.78
N LYS A 33 6.90 -17.45 17.61
CA LYS A 33 6.26 -18.26 18.65
C LYS A 33 5.56 -17.38 19.69
N ALA A 34 6.22 -16.35 20.20
CA ALA A 34 5.65 -15.44 21.19
C ALA A 34 4.39 -14.72 20.66
N ILE A 35 4.41 -14.25 19.41
CA ILE A 35 3.23 -13.62 18.77
C ILE A 35 2.09 -14.64 18.63
N LYS A 36 2.40 -15.87 18.20
CA LYS A 36 1.43 -16.96 18.02
C LYS A 36 0.75 -17.40 19.32
N GLU A 37 1.51 -17.40 20.42
CA GLU A 37 1.06 -17.87 21.73
C GLU A 37 0.49 -16.73 22.59
N GLY A 38 0.56 -15.47 22.14
CA GLY A 38 0.12 -14.31 22.90
C GLY A 38 1.02 -14.01 24.11
N GLU A 39 2.28 -14.43 24.04
CA GLU A 39 3.29 -14.24 25.09
C GLU A 39 4.17 -13.00 24.84
N THR A 40 3.72 -12.13 23.94
CA THR A 40 4.36 -10.83 23.66
C THR A 40 4.15 -9.85 24.81
N SER A 41 5.07 -8.90 24.96
CA SER A 41 4.87 -7.80 25.88
C SER A 41 3.87 -6.81 25.30
N LYS A 42 3.13 -6.09 26.16
CA LYS A 42 2.24 -5.01 25.73
C LYS A 42 2.92 -4.01 24.80
N GLN A 43 4.18 -3.66 25.06
CA GLN A 43 4.95 -2.76 24.20
C GLN A 43 5.14 -3.33 22.79
N THR A 44 5.31 -4.65 22.66
CA THR A 44 5.45 -5.32 21.36
C THR A 44 4.12 -5.32 20.60
N ASP A 45 3.02 -5.58 21.31
CA ASP A 45 1.67 -5.55 20.72
C ASP A 45 1.32 -4.14 20.24
N ASP A 46 1.53 -3.12 21.09
CA ASP A 46 1.29 -1.71 20.75
C ASP A 46 2.15 -1.30 19.53
N ALA A 47 3.39 -1.77 19.44
CA ALA A 47 4.26 -1.47 18.30
C ALA A 47 3.79 -2.15 17.00
N LEU A 48 3.26 -3.37 17.09
CA LEU A 48 2.71 -4.09 15.95
C LEU A 48 1.42 -3.42 15.45
N ASP A 49 0.53 -3.03 16.35
CA ASP A 49 -0.69 -2.28 16.04
C ASP A 49 -0.37 -0.95 15.34
N VAL A 50 0.62 -0.21 15.82
CA VAL A 50 1.06 1.04 15.17
C VAL A 50 1.57 0.77 13.75
N ALA A 51 2.35 -0.29 13.55
CA ALA A 51 2.88 -0.63 12.23
C ALA A 51 1.77 -1.00 11.24
N LEU A 52 0.77 -1.76 11.68
CA LEU A 52 -0.40 -2.13 10.87
C LEU A 52 -1.23 -0.90 10.48
N ASN A 53 -1.53 -0.02 11.45
CA ASN A 53 -2.25 1.23 11.19
C ASN A 53 -1.49 2.15 10.21
N PHE A 54 -0.16 2.22 10.34
CA PHE A 54 0.67 3.01 9.43
C PHE A 54 0.64 2.46 8.00
N TYR A 55 0.64 1.13 7.86
CA TYR A 55 0.51 0.48 6.56
C TYR A 55 -0.84 0.77 5.90
N ASP A 56 -1.95 0.59 6.62
CA ASP A 56 -3.30 0.86 6.09
C ASP A 56 -3.47 2.33 5.67
N THR A 57 -2.99 3.26 6.51
CA THR A 57 -2.98 4.70 6.18
C THR A 57 -2.17 4.98 4.92
N SER A 58 -0.99 4.37 4.78
CA SER A 58 -0.13 4.53 3.60
C SER A 58 -0.79 3.98 2.34
N LEU A 59 -1.50 2.86 2.45
CA LEU A 59 -2.26 2.25 1.37
C LEU A 59 -3.40 3.16 0.90
N GLN A 60 -4.14 3.74 1.84
CA GLN A 60 -5.19 4.72 1.53
C GLN A 60 -4.62 5.92 0.76
N LEU A 61 -3.52 6.49 1.24
CA LEU A 61 -2.85 7.61 0.57
C LEU A 61 -2.38 7.25 -0.85
N ALA A 62 -1.82 6.05 -1.05
CA ALA A 62 -1.40 5.59 -2.36
C ALA A 62 -2.59 5.49 -3.34
N ARG A 63 -3.74 4.97 -2.88
CA ARG A 63 -4.97 4.90 -3.70
C ARG A 63 -5.47 6.30 -4.07
N GLU A 64 -5.50 7.23 -3.12
CA GLU A 64 -5.92 8.61 -3.36
C GLU A 64 -5.01 9.33 -4.37
N ILE A 65 -3.69 9.13 -4.27
CA ILE A 65 -2.72 9.67 -5.24
C ILE A 65 -2.96 9.09 -6.63
N ASN A 66 -3.14 7.77 -6.76
CA ASN A 66 -3.41 7.12 -8.05
C ASN A 66 -4.69 7.65 -8.70
N GLU A 67 -5.77 7.83 -7.92
CA GLU A 67 -7.00 8.43 -8.43
C GLU A 67 -6.81 9.87 -8.93
N LEU A 68 -6.01 10.67 -8.22
CA LEU A 68 -5.71 12.05 -8.60
C LEU A 68 -4.89 12.10 -9.89
N GLU A 69 -3.88 11.25 -10.03
CA GLU A 69 -3.09 11.13 -11.26
C GLU A 69 -3.97 10.77 -12.47
N ASP A 70 -4.91 9.85 -12.29
CA ASP A 70 -5.87 9.45 -13.33
C ASP A 70 -6.82 10.59 -13.70
N LYS A 71 -7.33 11.34 -12.72
CA LYS A 71 -8.16 12.53 -12.95
C LYS A 71 -7.38 13.59 -13.75
N ILE A 72 -6.13 13.86 -13.38
CA ILE A 72 -5.24 14.80 -14.11
C ILE A 72 -5.01 14.33 -15.55
N ARG A 73 -4.73 13.03 -15.75
CA ARG A 73 -4.52 12.44 -17.08
C ARG A 73 -5.74 12.61 -17.99
N ARG A 74 -6.94 12.33 -17.47
CA ARG A 74 -8.21 12.51 -18.21
C ARG A 74 -8.48 13.97 -18.55
N LEU A 75 -8.18 14.89 -17.64
CA LEU A 75 -8.32 16.34 -17.87
C LEU A 75 -7.39 16.82 -19.00
N ASN A 76 -6.12 16.44 -18.95
CA ASN A 76 -5.14 16.79 -19.99
C ASN A 76 -5.53 16.22 -21.36
N PHE A 77 -6.04 14.98 -21.40
CA PHE A 77 -6.54 14.39 -22.64
C PHE A 77 -7.72 15.17 -23.25
N LYS A 78 -8.71 15.56 -22.42
CA LYS A 78 -9.84 16.39 -22.85
C LYS A 78 -9.38 17.74 -23.39
N LEU A 79 -8.45 18.41 -22.71
CA LEU A 79 -7.88 19.68 -23.15
C LEU A 79 -7.19 19.56 -24.51
N SER A 80 -6.37 18.52 -24.70
CA SER A 80 -5.70 18.24 -25.97
C SER A 80 -6.70 17.98 -27.10
N SER A 81 -7.75 17.18 -26.85
CA SER A 81 -8.80 16.89 -27.83
C SER A 81 -9.57 18.15 -28.24
N ASN A 82 -9.95 18.98 -27.28
CA ASN A 82 -10.68 20.23 -27.53
C ASN A 82 -9.82 21.25 -28.31
N ALA A 83 -8.52 21.31 -28.02
CA ALA A 83 -7.57 22.13 -28.77
C ALA A 83 -7.41 21.66 -30.22
N LEU A 84 -7.45 20.34 -30.46
CA LEU A 84 -7.38 19.74 -31.79
C LEU A 84 -8.64 20.01 -32.62
N GLN A 85 -9.82 19.98 -32.00
CA GLN A 85 -11.09 20.33 -32.66
C GLN A 85 -11.15 21.81 -33.05
N ARG A 86 -10.67 22.71 -32.19
CA ARG A 86 -10.59 24.16 -32.48
C ARG A 86 -9.65 24.54 -33.63
N LYS A 87 -8.68 23.69 -33.99
CA LYS A 87 -7.79 23.91 -35.15
C LYS A 87 -8.37 23.37 -36.47
N LYS A 88 -9.46 22.60 -36.43
CA LYS A 88 -10.07 21.94 -37.61
C LYS A 88 -11.38 22.59 -38.06
N GLY A 89 -11.92 23.55 -37.32
CA GLY A 89 -13.03 24.42 -37.74
C GLY A 89 -12.52 25.82 -38.04
#